data_AF-A0A5Q3HEY3-F1
#
_entry.id   AF-A0A5Q3HEY3-F1
#
_cell.length_a   1.000
_cell.length_b   1.000
_cell.length_c   1.000
_cell.angle_alpha   90.00
_cell.angle_beta   90.00
_cell.angle_gamma   90.00
#
_symmetry.space_group_name_H-M   'P 1'
#
loop_
_entity.id
_entity.type
_entity.pdbx_description
1 polymer ?
#
loop_
_entity_poly.entity_id
_entity_poly.type
_entity_poly.pdbx_seq_one_letter_code
_entity_poly.pdbx_strand_id
1 'polypeptide(L)'
;MQTVKIYTTGTCPYCIQAKQLLKQRGVTELDEIRVDMEPGERQKMMEITGRRTVPQIFIGETHVGGCDDLMALDGRGGLMPLLNPAA
;
A
#
# COMPACT_ATOMS: atom_id res chain seq x y z
N MET A 1 15.44 1.44 3.52
CA MET A 1 13.96 1.46 3.65
C MET A 1 13.39 1.01 2.32
N GLN A 2 12.44 0.08 2.35
CA GLN A 2 11.84 -0.49 1.14
C GLN A 2 10.89 0.50 0.47
N THR A 3 10.80 0.42 -0.86
CA THR A 3 9.85 1.23 -1.63
C THR A 3 8.43 0.81 -1.31
N VAL A 4 7.57 1.77 -0.96
CA VAL A 4 6.16 1.50 -0.69
C VAL A 4 5.33 2.00 -1.85
N LYS A 5 4.58 1.10 -2.49
CA LYS A 5 3.67 1.41 -3.59
C LYS A 5 2.23 1.22 -3.13
N ILE A 6 1.37 2.20 -3.40
CA ILE A 6 -0.07 2.13 -3.11
C ILE A 6 -0.88 2.40 -4.36
N TYR A 7 -1.79 1.48 -4.68
CA TYR A 7 -2.88 1.76 -5.60
C TYR A 7 -4.03 2.38 -4.84
N THR A 8 -4.48 3.56 -5.26
CA THR A 8 -5.46 4.38 -4.57
C THR A 8 -6.39 5.07 -5.55
N THR A 9 -7.49 5.61 -5.03
CA THR A 9 -8.34 6.56 -5.74
C THR A 9 -8.43 7.88 -4.98
N GLY A 10 -8.83 8.98 -5.64
CA GLY A 10 -8.86 10.30 -5.03
C GLY A 10 -9.87 10.47 -3.91
N THR A 11 -10.89 9.63 -3.87
CA THR A 11 -12.04 9.76 -2.97
C THR A 11 -12.12 8.65 -1.92
N CYS A 12 -11.11 7.79 -1.82
CA CYS A 12 -11.16 6.64 -0.92
C CYS A 12 -10.62 6.96 0.49
N PRO A 13 -11.47 6.91 1.54
CA PRO A 13 -11.03 7.21 2.91
C PRO A 13 -10.02 6.19 3.45
N TYR A 14 -10.13 4.91 3.06
CA TYR A 14 -9.19 3.86 3.45
C TYR A 14 -7.79 4.08 2.88
N CYS A 15 -7.68 4.68 1.69
CA CYS A 15 -6.38 5.00 1.12
C CYS A 15 -5.68 6.11 1.92
N ILE A 16 -6.45 7.10 2.39
CA ILE A 16 -5.92 8.17 3.24
C ILE A 16 -5.40 7.58 4.56
N GLN A 17 -6.18 6.69 5.20
CA GLN A 17 -5.76 6.02 6.44
C GLN A 17 -4.49 5.20 6.25
N ALA A 18 -4.39 4.39 5.20
CA ALA A 18 -3.20 3.59 4.92
C ALA A 18 -1.95 4.47 4.74
N LYS A 19 -2.05 5.57 3.99
CA LYS A 19 -0.94 6.53 3.80
C LYS A 19 -0.53 7.20 5.11
N GLN A 20 -1.50 7.58 5.94
CA GLN A 20 -1.21 8.18 7.24
C GLN A 20 -0.46 7.21 8.14
N LEU A 21 -0.88 5.94 8.17
CA LEU A 21 -0.20 4.89 8.94
C LEU A 21 1.25 4.71 8.46
N LEU A 22 1.47 4.58 7.15
CA LEU A 22 2.81 4.46 6.57
C LEU A 22 3.69 5.68 6.93
N LYS A 23 3.13 6.89 6.83
CA LYS A 23 3.82 8.13 7.21
C LYS A 23 4.19 8.15 8.70
N GLN A 24 3.29 7.70 9.58
CA GLN A 24 3.56 7.58 11.01
C GLN A 24 4.68 6.59 11.33
N ARG A 25 4.85 5.55 10.50
CA ARG A 25 5.96 4.58 10.60
C ARG A 25 7.26 5.07 9.94
N GLY A 26 7.30 6.31 9.46
CA GLY A 26 8.50 6.95 8.92
C GLY A 26 8.68 6.77 7.41
N VAL A 27 7.68 6.27 6.68
CA VAL A 27 7.73 6.22 5.22
C VAL A 27 7.61 7.64 4.66
N THR A 28 8.69 8.16 4.09
CA THR A 28 8.75 9.50 3.49
C THR A 28 8.44 9.50 2.00
N GLU A 29 8.80 8.43 1.30
CA GLU A 29 8.57 8.26 -0.14
C GLU A 29 7.57 7.15 -0.38
N LEU A 30 6.47 7.49 -1.05
CA LEU A 30 5.35 6.61 -1.30
C LEU A 30 4.94 6.74 -2.76
N ASP A 31 5.06 5.63 -3.49
CA ASP A 31 4.72 5.54 -4.91
C ASP A 31 3.20 5.39 -5.03
N GLU A 32 2.52 6.52 -5.25
CA GLU A 32 1.07 6.61 -5.32
C GLU A 32 0.56 6.45 -6.75
N ILE A 33 -0.13 5.34 -7.02
CA ILE A 33 -0.76 5.06 -8.30
C ILE A 33 -2.26 5.33 -8.22
N ARG A 34 -2.71 6.36 -8.94
CA ARG A 34 -4.11 6.77 -9.02
C ARG A 34 -4.85 6.00 -10.10
N VAL A 35 -5.42 4.85 -9.72
CA VAL A 35 -6.15 3.98 -10.67
C VAL A 35 -7.43 4.60 -11.22
N ASP A 36 -7.90 5.69 -10.62
CA ASP A 36 -9.02 6.52 -11.10
C ASP A 36 -8.60 7.55 -12.15
N MET A 37 -7.33 7.97 -12.16
CA MET A 37 -6.81 8.96 -13.11
C MET A 37 -6.05 8.30 -14.26
N GLU A 38 -5.38 7.19 -13.98
CA GLU A 38 -4.51 6.48 -14.92
C GLU A 38 -5.27 5.31 -15.57
N PRO A 39 -5.66 5.42 -16.84
CA PRO A 39 -6.35 4.34 -17.54
C PRO A 39 -5.43 3.12 -17.67
N GLY A 40 -5.94 1.93 -17.30
CA GLY A 40 -5.21 0.67 -17.36
C GLY A 40 -4.50 0.28 -16.05
N GLU A 41 -4.19 1.23 -15.16
CA GLU A 41 -3.58 0.90 -13.85
C GLU A 41 -4.50 0.06 -12.97
N ARG A 42 -5.82 0.29 -13.05
CA ARG A 42 -6.79 -0.57 -12.38
C ARG A 42 -6.71 -2.03 -12.85
N GLN A 43 -6.51 -2.24 -14.14
CA GLN A 43 -6.41 -3.58 -14.71
C GLN A 43 -5.09 -4.24 -14.30
N LYS A 44 -3.97 -3.52 -14.37
CA LYS A 44 -2.67 -4.00 -13.87
C LYS A 44 -2.74 -4.37 -12.38
N MET A 45 -3.34 -3.50 -11.56
CA MET A 45 -3.57 -3.77 -10.14
C MET A 45 -4.34 -5.08 -9.96
N MET A 46 -5.42 -5.29 -10.73
CA MET A 46 -6.19 -6.54 -10.68
C MET A 46 -5.39 -7.76 -11.12
N GLU A 47 -4.56 -7.64 -12.16
CA GLU A 47 -3.71 -8.73 -12.65
C GLU A 47 -2.65 -9.13 -11.63
N ILE A 48 -2.04 -8.15 -10.93
CA ILE A 48 -0.99 -8.39 -9.94
C ILE A 48 -1.58 -8.88 -8.61
N THR A 49 -2.68 -8.28 -8.14
CA THR A 49 -3.22 -8.53 -6.79
C THR A 49 -4.35 -9.55 -6.76
N GLY A 50 -4.98 -9.84 -7.90
CA GLY A 50 -6.25 -10.56 -7.98
C GLY A 50 -7.43 -9.82 -7.33
N ARG A 51 -7.22 -8.61 -6.78
CA ARG A 51 -8.24 -7.82 -6.08
C ARG A 51 -8.65 -6.62 -6.92
N ARG A 52 -9.95 -6.28 -6.87
CA ARG A 52 -10.53 -5.12 -7.58
C ARG A 52 -10.69 -3.89 -6.68
N THR A 53 -10.48 -4.04 -5.38
CA THR A 53 -10.71 -3.00 -4.37
C THR A 53 -9.43 -2.22 -4.10
N VAL A 54 -9.56 -0.92 -3.83
CA VAL A 54 -8.48 -0.07 -3.31
C VAL A 54 -8.67 0.13 -1.80
N PRO A 55 -7.61 0.39 -1.01
CA PRO A 55 -6.21 0.44 -1.44
C PRO A 55 -5.62 -0.95 -1.70
N GLN A 56 -4.61 -1.04 -2.56
CA GLN A 56 -3.70 -2.19 -2.63
C GLN A 56 -2.28 -1.72 -2.36
N ILE A 57 -1.65 -2.26 -1.32
CA ILE A 57 -0.35 -1.80 -0.82
C ILE A 57 0.70 -2.87 -1.07
N PHE A 58 1.84 -2.43 -1.57
CA PHE A 58 3.04 -3.21 -1.81
C PHE A 58 4.22 -2.58 -1.09
N ILE A 59 5.05 -3.41 -0.46
CA ILE A 59 6.28 -2.99 0.20
C ILE A 59 7.41 -3.81 -0.39
N GLY A 60 8.28 -3.16 -1.16
CA GLY A 60 9.22 -3.83 -2.06
C GLY A 60 8.45 -4.72 -3.04
N GLU A 61 8.74 -6.02 -3.01
CA GLU A 61 8.06 -7.04 -3.82
C GLU A 61 6.88 -7.70 -3.09
N THR A 62 6.69 -7.41 -1.79
CA THR A 62 5.66 -8.05 -0.98
C THR A 62 4.32 -7.34 -1.14
N HIS A 63 3.30 -8.08 -1.59
CA HIS A 63 1.92 -7.61 -1.56
C HIS A 63 1.37 -7.70 -0.13
N VAL A 64 1.12 -6.55 0.49
CA VAL A 64 0.54 -6.48 1.85
C VAL A 64 -0.96 -6.70 1.80
N GLY A 65 -1.63 -6.15 0.78
CA GLY A 65 -3.09 -6.22 0.64
C GLY A 65 -3.76 -4.87 0.83
N GLY A 66 -4.92 -4.87 1.50
CA GLY A 66 -5.74 -3.69 1.75
C GLY A 66 -5.33 -2.87 2.97
N CYS A 67 -6.18 -1.89 3.31
CA CYS A 67 -5.99 -1.07 4.50
C CYS A 67 -6.06 -1.93 5.78
N ASP A 68 -7.01 -2.86 5.86
CA ASP A 68 -7.16 -3.77 6.99
C ASP A 68 -5.95 -4.69 7.14
N ASP A 69 -5.45 -5.24 6.02
CA ASP A 69 -4.27 -6.10 6.01
C ASP A 69 -3.03 -5.33 6.51
N LEU A 70 -2.87 -4.06 6.09
CA LEU A 70 -1.80 -3.19 6.56
C LEU A 70 -1.92 -2.89 8.07
N MET A 71 -3.11 -2.53 8.54
CA MET A 71 -3.36 -2.27 9.97
C MET A 71 -3.12 -3.51 10.83
N ALA A 72 -3.55 -4.68 10.36
CA ALA A 72 -3.30 -5.95 11.04
C ALA A 72 -1.81 -6.30 11.06
N LEU A 73 -1.08 -6.05 9.96
CA LEU A 73 0.37 -6.24 9.88
C LEU A 73 1.12 -5.30 10.84
N ASP A 74 0.67 -4.06 10.94
CA ASP A 74 1.24 -3.08 11.85
C ASP A 74 0.96 -3.41 13.33
N GLY A 75 -0.28 -3.79 13.64
CA GLY A 75 -0.69 -4.17 15.00
C GLY A 75 0.06 -5.38 15.55
N ARG A 76 0.48 -6.31 14.67
CA ARG A 76 1.35 -7.44 15.04
C ARG A 76 2.85 -7.11 15.03
N GLY A 77 3.23 -5.86 14.77
CA GLY A 77 4.63 -5.42 14.71
C GLY A 77 5.40 -5.88 13.46
N GLY A 78 4.72 -6.40 12.44
CA GLY A 78 5.35 -6.93 11.23
C GLY A 78 5.63 -5.88 10.15
N LEU A 79 5.03 -4.69 10.26
CA LEU A 79 5.19 -3.63 9.26
C LEU A 79 6.60 -3.03 9.26
N MET A 80 7.17 -2.73 10.43
CA MET A 80 8.51 -2.15 10.56
C MET A 80 9.61 -3.06 10.00
N PRO A 81 9.65 -4.38 10.31
CA PRO A 81 10.58 -5.31 9.67
C PRO A 81 10.42 -5.39 8.15
N LEU A 82 9.20 -5.24 7.63
CA LEU A 82 8.97 -5.28 6.18
C LEU A 82 9.45 -4.00 5.48
N LEU A 83 9.30 -2.85 6.15
CA LEU A 83 9.79 -1.56 5.67
C LEU A 83 11.32 -1.44 5.78
N ASN A 84 11.91 -2.08 6.79
CA ASN A 84 13.33 -2.07 7.04
C ASN A 84 13.81 -3.49 7.37
N PRO A 85 13.91 -4.38 6.36
CA PRO A 85 14.44 -5.70 6.59
C PRO A 85 15.88 -5.56 7.09
N ALA A 86 16.16 -6.18 8.23
CA ALA A 86 17.53 -6.31 8.72
C ALA A 86 18.29 -7.14 7.67
N ALA A 87 19.30 -6.53 7.05
CA ALA A 87 20.23 -7.20 6.16
C ALA A 87 21.03 -8.28 6.91
#